data_AF-A0A416XPB8-F1
#
_entry.id   AF-A0A416XPB8-F1
#
_cell.length_a   1.000
_cell.length_b   1.000
_cell.length_c   1.000
_cell.angle_alpha   90.00
_cell.angle_beta   90.00
_cell.angle_gamma   90.00
#
_symmetry.space_group_name_H-M   'P 1'
#
loop_
_entity.id
_entity.type
_entity.pdbx_description
1 polymer ?
#
loop_
_entity_poly.entity_id
_entity_poly.type
_entity_poly.pdbx_seq_one_letter_code
_entity_poly.pdbx_strand_id
1 'polypeptide(L)'
;MAREDITKQVNAILAEEFEVDPTLFTPDANVKDTLSLDSLSLVDLVAIIQQTYKIKIPATDLREIQTFDNLYDYIESHFGQNG
;
A
#
# COMPACT_ATOMS: atom_id res chain seq x y z
N MET A 1 1.61 0.43 15.90
CA MET A 1 2.51 1.26 15.07
C MET A 1 1.77 2.54 14.80
N ALA A 2 2.42 3.71 14.79
CA ALA A 2 1.71 4.95 14.46
C ALA A 2 1.46 5.00 12.95
N ARG A 3 0.34 5.58 12.52
CA ARG A 3 0.00 5.77 11.10
C ARG A 3 1.13 6.41 10.31
N GLU A 4 1.81 7.39 10.90
CA GLU A 4 2.96 8.07 10.28
C GLU A 4 4.12 7.13 9.94
N ASP A 5 4.39 6.13 10.80
CA ASP A 5 5.43 5.13 10.54
C ASP A 5 5.02 4.22 9.38
N ILE A 6 3.75 3.79 9.35
CA ILE A 6 3.18 2.97 8.27
C ILE A 6 3.28 3.73 6.95
N THR A 7 2.81 4.98 6.89
CA THR A 7 2.87 5.80 5.67
C THR A 7 4.31 5.95 5.16
N LYS A 8 5.27 6.27 6.03
CA LYS A 8 6.68 6.43 5.63
C LYS A 8 7.27 5.12 5.11
N GLN A 9 7.01 4.02 5.81
CA GLN A 9 7.55 2.71 5.45
C GLN A 9 6.92 2.18 4.16
N VAL A 10 5.59 2.25 4.03
CA VAL A 10 4.88 1.91 2.78
C VAL A 10 5.42 2.75 1.63
N ASN A 11 5.50 4.07 1.78
CA ASN A 11 5.96 4.94 0.68
C ASN A 11 7.39 4.65 0.28
N ALA A 12 8.29 4.42 1.25
CA ALA A 12 9.68 4.10 0.94
C ALA A 12 9.79 2.79 0.15
N ILE A 13 9.06 1.75 0.57
CA ILE A 13 9.06 0.45 -0.11
C ILE A 13 8.46 0.58 -1.51
N LEU A 14 7.32 1.25 -1.65
CA LEU A 14 6.67 1.40 -2.95
C LEU A 14 7.47 2.30 -3.91
N ALA A 15 8.11 3.35 -3.40
CA ALA A 15 8.98 4.20 -4.19
C ALA A 15 10.19 3.42 -4.74
N GLU A 16 10.77 2.53 -3.94
CA GLU A 16 11.90 1.68 -4.35
C GLU A 16 11.47 0.59 -5.33
N GLU A 17 10.40 -0.16 -5.01
CA GLU A 17 9.95 -1.32 -5.79
C GLU A 17 9.32 -0.92 -7.13
N PHE A 18 8.64 0.22 -7.20
CA PHE A 18 7.98 0.71 -8.41
C PHE A 18 8.78 1.84 -9.10
N GLU A 19 9.95 2.21 -8.57
CA GLU A 19 10.77 3.32 -9.08
C GLU A 19 9.99 4.64 -9.23
N VAL A 20 9.11 4.94 -8.26
CA VAL A 20 8.24 6.13 -8.25
C VAL A 20 8.74 7.15 -7.23
N ASP A 21 8.61 8.43 -7.57
CA ASP A 21 9.06 9.51 -6.69
C ASP A 21 8.22 9.59 -5.40
N PRO A 22 8.84 9.55 -4.20
CA PRO A 22 8.13 9.59 -2.91
C PRO A 22 7.28 10.86 -2.73
N THR A 23 7.56 11.92 -3.49
CA THR A 23 6.77 13.16 -3.46
C THR A 23 5.38 13.03 -4.06
N LEU A 24 5.13 12.01 -4.89
CA LEU A 24 3.83 11.73 -5.51
C LEU A 24 2.87 11.00 -4.56
N PHE A 25 3.40 10.39 -3.49
CA PHE A 25 2.63 9.62 -2.51
C PHE A 25 1.90 10.54 -1.53
N THR A 26 0.89 11.23 -2.04
CA THR A 26 -0.01 12.04 -1.22
C THR A 26 -1.20 11.21 -0.75
N PRO A 27 -1.78 11.49 0.44
CA PRO A 27 -2.93 10.73 0.94
C PRO A 27 -4.12 10.70 -0.03
N ASP A 28 -4.32 11.79 -0.77
CA ASP A 28 -5.40 11.96 -1.75
C ASP A 28 -5.05 11.37 -3.13
N ALA A 29 -3.77 11.09 -3.40
CA ALA A 29 -3.35 10.54 -4.68
C ALA A 29 -3.90 9.13 -4.89
N ASN A 30 -4.25 8.85 -6.14
CA ASN A 30 -4.73 7.53 -6.53
C ASN A 30 -3.56 6.54 -6.60
N VAL A 31 -3.66 5.42 -5.89
CA VAL A 31 -2.59 4.41 -5.78
C VAL A 31 -2.31 3.80 -7.15
N LYS A 32 -3.35 3.50 -7.93
CA LYS A 32 -3.23 2.83 -9.23
C LYS A 32 -2.63 3.76 -10.27
N ASP A 33 -3.02 5.03 -10.27
CA ASP A 33 -2.48 6.03 -11.17
C ASP A 33 -1.01 6.36 -10.84
N THR A 34 -0.72 6.62 -9.56
CA THR A 34 0.61 7.01 -9.08
C THR A 34 1.65 5.93 -9.31
N LEU A 35 1.28 4.67 -9.05
CA LEU A 35 2.17 3.52 -9.23
C LEU A 35 2.04 2.87 -10.61
N SER A 36 1.21 3.43 -11.51
CA SER A 36 0.89 2.84 -12.81
C SER A 36 0.58 1.34 -12.71
N LEU A 37 -0.34 0.98 -11.81
CA LEU A 37 -0.65 -0.41 -11.51
C LEU A 37 -1.52 -1.04 -12.59
N ASP A 38 -0.92 -1.96 -13.33
CA ASP A 38 -1.63 -2.89 -14.20
C ASP A 38 -2.11 -4.14 -13.45
N SER A 39 -2.88 -4.98 -14.15
CA SER A 39 -3.41 -6.26 -13.64
C SER A 39 -2.34 -7.17 -13.01
N LEU A 40 -1.11 -7.09 -13.51
CA LEU A 40 0.06 -7.82 -13.01
C LEU A 40 0.67 -7.10 -11.79
N SER A 41 0.96 -5.81 -11.92
CA SER A 41 1.59 -5.00 -10.87
C SER A 41 0.75 -4.89 -9.58
N LEU A 42 -0.58 -5.04 -9.67
CA LEU A 42 -1.46 -5.16 -8.50
C LEU A 42 -1.12 -6.38 -7.64
N VAL A 43 -0.70 -7.49 -8.25
CA VAL A 43 -0.30 -8.72 -7.54
C VAL A 43 1.01 -8.47 -6.79
N ASP A 44 1.97 -7.79 -7.42
CA ASP A 44 3.23 -7.42 -6.79
C ASP A 44 3.03 -6.48 -5.60
N LEU A 45 2.22 -5.42 -5.75
CA LEU A 45 1.86 -4.51 -4.65
C LEU A 45 1.34 -5.29 -3.44
N VAL A 46 0.36 -6.17 -3.67
CA VAL A 46 -0.23 -6.99 -2.61
C VAL A 46 0.80 -7.94 -2.01
N ALA A 47 1.65 -8.56 -2.82
CA ALA A 47 2.70 -9.44 -2.31
C ALA A 47 3.70 -8.70 -1.41
N ILE A 48 4.14 -7.50 -1.80
CA ILE A 48 5.08 -6.65 -1.04
C ILE A 48 4.50 -6.28 0.32
N ILE A 49 3.26 -5.77 0.35
CA ILE A 49 2.61 -5.35 1.60
C ILE A 49 2.35 -6.58 2.50
N GLN A 50 1.86 -7.69 1.95
CA GLN A 50 1.64 -8.91 2.73
C GLN A 50 2.94 -9.48 3.31
N GLN A 51 4.04 -9.46 2.55
CA GLN A 51 5.33 -9.95 3.03
C GLN A 51 5.92 -9.06 4.12
N THR A 52 5.82 -7.73 3.95
CA THR A 52 6.32 -6.71 4.88
C THR A 52 5.54 -6.72 6.19
N TYR A 53 4.21 -6.63 6.12
CA TYR A 53 3.36 -6.43 7.28
C TYR A 53 2.73 -7.73 7.80
N LYS A 54 2.97 -8.87 7.15
CA LYS A 54 2.39 -10.19 7.47
C LYS A 54 0.86 -10.19 7.54
N ILE A 55 0.22 -9.28 6.83
CA ILE A 55 -1.23 -9.21 6.68
C ILE A 55 -1.67 -10.00 5.44
N LYS A 56 -2.96 -10.33 5.33
CA LYS A 56 -3.57 -10.90 4.13
C LYS A 56 -4.49 -9.86 3.50
N ILE A 57 -4.18 -9.45 2.27
CA ILE A 57 -5.01 -8.50 1.52
C ILE A 57 -5.70 -9.26 0.39
N PRO A 58 -7.02 -9.51 0.47
CA PRO A 58 -7.75 -10.09 -0.64
C PRO A 58 -7.84 -9.08 -1.79
N ALA A 59 -7.86 -9.59 -3.03
CA ALA A 59 -7.92 -8.75 -4.23
C ALA A 59 -9.20 -7.90 -4.31
N THR A 60 -10.27 -8.30 -3.63
CA THR A 60 -11.52 -7.51 -3.51
C THR A 60 -11.28 -6.21 -2.76
N ASP A 61 -10.62 -6.26 -1.60
CA ASP A 61 -10.33 -5.08 -0.79
C ASP A 61 -9.30 -4.18 -1.47
N LEU A 62 -8.30 -4.76 -2.15
CA LEU A 62 -7.37 -3.96 -2.96
C LEU A 62 -8.09 -3.18 -4.08
N ARG A 63 -9.18 -3.72 -4.64
CA ARG A 63 -9.94 -3.00 -5.67
C ARG A 63 -10.70 -1.81 -5.07
N GLU A 64 -11.18 -1.94 -3.83
CA GLU A 64 -11.84 -0.88 -3.07
C GLU A 64 -10.85 0.23 -2.67
N ILE A 65 -9.57 -0.12 -2.47
CA ILE A 65 -8.49 0.86 -2.23
C ILE A 65 -8.26 1.67 -3.52
N GLN A 66 -8.59 2.95 -3.44
CA GLN A 66 -8.35 3.92 -4.52
C GLN A 66 -7.24 4.89 -4.18
N THR A 67 -7.22 5.39 -2.94
CA THR A 67 -6.26 6.40 -2.48
C THR A 67 -5.23 5.82 -1.53
N PHE A 68 -4.09 6.49 -1.40
CA PHE A 68 -3.07 6.09 -0.42
C PHE A 68 -3.58 6.17 1.02
N ASP A 69 -4.47 7.11 1.32
CA ASP A 69 -5.11 7.18 2.63
C ASP A 69 -5.88 5.89 2.95
N ASN A 70 -6.65 5.36 1.99
CA ASN A 70 -7.33 4.07 2.15
C ASN A 70 -6.34 2.92 2.33
N LEU A 71 -5.21 2.94 1.62
CA LEU A 71 -4.18 1.91 1.75
C LEU A 71 -3.56 1.92 3.15
N TYR A 72 -3.20 3.09 3.68
CA TYR A 72 -2.61 3.20 5.02
C TYR A 72 -3.60 2.81 6.09
N ASP A 73 -4.85 3.26 5.98
CA ASP A 73 -5.93 2.92 6.91
C ASP A 73 -6.18 1.40 6.95
N TYR A 74 -6.18 0.77 5.77
CA TYR A 74 -6.31 -0.68 5.65
C TYR A 74 -5.15 -1.40 6.36
N ILE A 75 -3.90 -0.98 6.08
CA ILE A 75 -2.73 -1.59 6.72
C ILE A 75 -2.79 -1.36 8.23
N GLU A 76 -3.09 -0.15 8.71
CA GLU A 76 -3.22 0.17 10.13
C GLU A 76 -4.25 -0.70 10.84
N SER A 77 -5.43 -0.90 10.24
CA SER A 77 -6.52 -1.70 10.81
C SER A 77 -6.20 -3.20 10.85
N HIS A 78 -5.48 -3.72 9.85
CA HIS A 78 -5.10 -5.13 9.77
C HIS A 78 -3.75 -5.45 10.41
N PHE A 79 -2.89 -4.45 10.62
CA PHE A 79 -1.58 -4.60 11.23
C PHE A 79 -1.71 -4.88 12.72
N GLY A 80 -1.35 -6.10 13.13
CA GLY A 80 -1.49 -6.56 14.53
C GLY A 80 -2.74 -7.39 14.81
N GLN A 81 -3.59 -7.66 13.80
CA GLN A 81 -4.71 -8.62 13.92
C GLN A 81 -4.26 -10.09 13.79
N ASN A 82 -2.97 -10.35 13.54
CA ASN A 82 -2.43 -11.71 13.49
C ASN A 82 -2.01 -12.17 14.90
N GLY A 83 -3.01 -12.35 15.76
CA GLY A 83 -2.93 -13.09 17.03
C GLY A 83 -3.33 -14.55 16.83
#